data_AF-M1EHH9-F1
#
_entry.id   AF-M1EHH9-F1
#
_cell.length_a   1.000
_cell.length_b   1.000
_cell.length_c   1.000
_cell.angle_alpha   90.00
_cell.angle_beta   90.00
_cell.angle_gamma   90.00
#
_symmetry.space_group_name_H-M   'P 1'
#
loop_
_entity.id
_entity.type
_entity.pdbx_description
1 polymer ?
#
loop_
_entity_poly.entity_id
_entity_poly.type
_entity_poly.pdbx_seq_one_letter_code
_entity_poly.pdbx_strand_id
1 'polypeptide(L)'
;LEPFAGLTPEYMEMIIQFGFVTLFVASFPLAPLFALLNNIIEIRLDAKKFVTELRRPVAVRAKDIGIWYNILRGVGKLAVIINAFVISFTSDFIPRLVYLYMYSQNGTMHGFVNHTLSSFNVSDFQNGTAPNDPLDLGYEVQICRYKDYREPPWSEHKYDISKDFWAVLAARLAFVIVFQNLVMFMSDFVDWVIPDIPKDISQQVHKEKVLMVELFMREEQGKQQLLDTWMDKDRKKD
;
A
#
# COMPACT_ATOMS: atom_id res chain seq x y z
N LEU A 1 -24.55 18.08 -24.17
CA LEU A 1 -23.17 17.95 -23.63
C LEU A 1 -23.09 18.70 -22.31
N GLU A 2 -22.73 17.98 -21.26
CA GLU A 2 -22.58 18.51 -19.90
C GLU A 2 -21.27 19.31 -19.75
N PRO A 3 -21.20 20.28 -18.82
CA PRO A 3 -19.97 21.00 -18.52
C PRO A 3 -18.94 20.09 -17.82
N PHE A 4 -17.67 20.28 -18.14
CA PHE A 4 -16.57 19.54 -17.51
C PHE A 4 -16.32 20.02 -16.07
N ALA A 5 -16.44 19.13 -15.09
CA ALA A 5 -16.32 19.45 -13.65
C ALA A 5 -14.90 19.27 -13.08
N GLY A 6 -13.89 19.03 -13.92
CA GLY A 6 -12.51 18.80 -13.49
C GLY A 6 -12.15 17.31 -13.41
N LEU A 7 -10.87 17.04 -13.08
CA LEU A 7 -10.31 15.68 -13.01
C LEU A 7 -10.26 15.13 -11.57
N THR A 8 -10.64 15.91 -10.57
CA THR A 8 -10.50 15.49 -9.17
C THR A 8 -11.32 14.25 -8.81
N PRO A 9 -12.56 14.05 -9.31
CA PRO A 9 -13.31 12.82 -9.03
C PRO A 9 -12.66 11.58 -9.66
N GLU A 10 -12.17 11.72 -10.90
CA GLU A 10 -11.53 10.62 -11.63
C GLU A 10 -10.23 10.18 -10.92
N TYR A 11 -9.40 11.13 -10.46
CA TYR A 11 -8.21 10.80 -9.67
C TYR A 11 -8.56 10.19 -8.31
N MET A 12 -9.64 10.66 -7.66
CA MET A 12 -10.08 10.13 -6.38
C MET A 12 -10.47 8.65 -6.50
N GLU A 13 -11.23 8.28 -7.53
CA GLU A 13 -11.59 6.90 -7.81
C GLU A 13 -10.37 6.00 -7.97
N MET A 14 -9.41 6.43 -8.79
CA MET A 14 -8.17 5.67 -9.04
C MET A 14 -7.32 5.50 -7.78
N ILE A 15 -7.26 6.51 -6.91
CA ILE A 15 -6.52 6.45 -5.65
C ILE A 15 -7.21 5.55 -4.63
N ILE A 16 -8.53 5.59 -4.55
CA ILE A 16 -9.29 4.68 -3.67
C ILE A 16 -9.06 3.23 -4.13
N GLN A 17 -9.09 2.97 -5.43
CA GLN A 17 -8.79 1.65 -5.98
C GLN A 17 -7.35 1.22 -5.66
N PHE A 18 -6.36 2.11 -5.83
CA PHE A 18 -4.98 1.85 -5.42
C PHE A 18 -4.88 1.53 -3.92
N GLY A 19 -5.62 2.25 -3.07
CA GLY A 19 -5.70 1.99 -1.63
C GLY A 19 -6.22 0.58 -1.33
N PHE A 20 -7.32 0.17 -1.96
CA PHE A 20 -7.86 -1.19 -1.78
C PHE A 20 -6.87 -2.27 -2.20
N VAL A 21 -6.18 -2.07 -3.32
CA VAL A 21 -5.18 -3.02 -3.81
C VAL A 21 -3.99 -3.10 -2.86
N THR A 22 -3.47 -1.98 -2.38
CA THR A 22 -2.21 -1.97 -1.61
C THR A 22 -2.40 -2.25 -0.13
N LEU A 23 -3.46 -1.72 0.52
CA LEU A 23 -3.68 -1.87 1.96
C LEU A 23 -4.11 -3.27 2.39
N PHE A 24 -4.77 -4.03 1.50
CA PHE A 24 -5.41 -5.30 1.84
C PHE A 24 -4.93 -6.49 0.99
N VAL A 25 -3.80 -6.35 0.30
CA VAL A 25 -3.23 -7.42 -0.53
C VAL A 25 -2.89 -8.66 0.30
N ALA A 26 -2.44 -8.48 1.55
CA ALA A 26 -2.08 -9.59 2.42
C ALA A 26 -3.26 -10.51 2.77
N SER A 27 -4.48 -9.97 2.80
CA SER A 27 -5.70 -10.76 3.04
C SER A 27 -6.34 -11.27 1.76
N PHE A 28 -6.27 -10.50 0.66
CA PHE A 28 -6.93 -10.85 -0.60
C PHE A 28 -5.99 -10.70 -1.80
N PRO A 29 -5.31 -11.80 -2.22
CA PRO A 29 -4.29 -11.74 -3.26
C PRO A 29 -4.85 -11.49 -4.68
N LEU A 30 -6.15 -11.67 -4.89
CA LEU A 30 -6.84 -11.48 -6.16
C LEU A 30 -7.25 -10.02 -6.41
N ALA A 31 -7.07 -9.11 -5.45
CA ALA A 31 -7.40 -7.68 -5.60
C ALA A 31 -6.78 -7.02 -6.85
N PRO A 32 -5.50 -7.24 -7.19
CA PRO A 32 -4.89 -6.65 -8.37
C PRO A 32 -5.55 -7.08 -9.68
N LEU A 33 -6.09 -8.31 -9.75
CA LEU A 33 -6.77 -8.80 -10.93
C LEU A 33 -8.07 -8.02 -11.19
N PHE A 34 -8.86 -7.77 -10.15
CA PHE A 34 -10.07 -6.97 -10.27
C PHE A 34 -9.78 -5.51 -10.58
N ALA A 35 -8.73 -4.94 -9.99
CA ALA A 35 -8.26 -3.59 -10.33
C ALA A 35 -7.84 -3.49 -11.80
N LEU A 36 -7.17 -4.50 -12.35
CA LEU A 36 -6.79 -4.54 -13.75
C LEU A 36 -8.01 -4.60 -14.67
N LEU A 37 -8.98 -5.46 -14.37
CA LEU A 37 -10.24 -5.54 -15.14
C LEU A 37 -11.01 -4.22 -15.08
N ASN A 38 -11.08 -3.60 -13.91
CA ASN A 38 -11.73 -2.29 -13.76
C ASN A 38 -11.03 -1.24 -14.62
N ASN A 39 -9.70 -1.13 -14.51
CA ASN A 39 -8.91 -0.17 -15.30
C ASN A 39 -9.08 -0.33 -16.82
N ILE A 40 -9.22 -1.56 -17.33
CA ILE A 40 -9.43 -1.79 -18.77
C ILE A 40 -10.77 -1.21 -19.22
N ILE A 41 -11.82 -1.42 -18.43
CA ILE A 41 -13.15 -0.90 -18.72
C ILE A 41 -13.16 0.63 -18.57
N GLU A 42 -12.56 1.12 -17.48
CA GLU A 42 -12.53 2.54 -17.12
C GLU A 42 -11.90 3.40 -18.20
N ILE A 43 -10.73 3.01 -18.73
CA ILE A 43 -10.06 3.75 -19.81
C ILE A 43 -10.99 3.93 -21.03
N ARG A 44 -11.84 2.94 -21.33
CA ARG A 44 -12.76 3.00 -22.47
C ARG A 44 -14.00 3.83 -22.14
N LEU A 45 -14.53 3.73 -20.93
CA LEU A 45 -15.66 4.52 -20.47
C LEU A 45 -15.31 6.00 -20.38
N ASP A 46 -14.16 6.34 -19.80
CA ASP A 46 -13.65 7.72 -19.74
C ASP A 46 -13.45 8.31 -21.13
N ALA A 47 -12.81 7.56 -22.03
CA ALA A 47 -12.61 8.02 -23.41
C ALA A 47 -13.95 8.29 -24.10
N LYS A 48 -14.95 7.42 -23.91
CA LYS A 48 -16.30 7.61 -24.45
C LYS A 48 -16.96 8.85 -23.84
N LYS A 49 -16.94 9.00 -22.51
CA LYS A 49 -17.47 10.16 -21.77
C LYS A 49 -16.90 11.48 -22.29
N PHE A 50 -15.58 11.56 -22.49
CA PHE A 50 -14.91 12.75 -23.05
C PHE A 50 -15.29 13.05 -24.50
N VAL A 51 -15.52 12.03 -25.32
CA VAL A 51 -15.82 12.22 -26.76
C VAL A 51 -17.30 12.46 -27.02
N THR A 52 -18.21 11.83 -26.27
CA THR A 52 -19.65 11.81 -26.59
C THR A 52 -20.52 12.61 -25.63
N GLU A 53 -20.14 12.77 -24.35
CA GLU A 53 -21.04 13.29 -23.31
C GLU A 53 -20.64 14.69 -22.82
N LEU A 54 -19.34 14.98 -22.79
CA LEU A 54 -18.80 16.24 -22.28
C LEU A 54 -18.55 17.29 -23.36
N ARG A 55 -18.68 18.57 -22.98
CA ARG A 55 -18.18 19.69 -23.80
C ARG A 55 -16.65 19.71 -23.77
N ARG A 56 -16.02 20.11 -24.88
CA ARG A 56 -14.56 20.21 -24.98
C ARG A 56 -14.00 21.12 -23.86
N PRO A 57 -13.13 20.59 -22.98
CA PRO A 57 -12.52 21.39 -21.93
C PRO A 57 -11.43 22.33 -22.48
N VAL A 58 -11.13 23.39 -21.74
CA VAL A 58 -10.02 24.29 -22.05
C VAL A 58 -8.70 23.60 -21.70
N ALA A 59 -7.77 23.56 -22.65
CA ALA A 59 -6.48 22.92 -22.45
C ALA A 59 -5.62 23.72 -21.46
N VAL A 60 -5.27 23.09 -20.34
CA VAL A 60 -4.33 23.62 -19.34
C VAL A 60 -3.05 22.80 -19.40
N ARG A 61 -1.89 23.47 -19.43
CA ARG A 61 -0.59 22.80 -19.40
C ARG A 61 -0.19 22.52 -17.95
N ALA A 62 0.00 21.25 -17.61
CA ALA A 62 0.53 20.79 -16.32
C ALA A 62 1.75 19.90 -16.56
N LYS A 63 2.73 19.96 -15.65
CA LYS A 63 3.97 19.18 -15.72
C LYS A 63 3.89 17.85 -14.97
N ASP A 64 2.99 17.77 -13.99
CA ASP A 64 2.84 16.68 -13.03
C ASP A 64 1.36 16.47 -12.66
N ILE A 65 1.07 15.35 -12.01
CA ILE A 65 -0.26 15.04 -11.44
C ILE A 65 -0.56 15.87 -10.18
N GLY A 66 0.41 16.65 -9.69
CA GLY A 66 0.26 17.51 -8.51
C GLY A 66 0.20 16.74 -7.19
N ILE A 67 -0.73 17.14 -6.31
CA ILE A 67 -0.86 16.62 -4.93
C ILE A 67 -1.10 15.11 -4.87
N TRP A 68 -1.70 14.54 -5.92
CA TRP A 68 -2.02 13.12 -6.01
C TRP A 68 -0.78 12.23 -5.90
N TYR A 69 0.38 12.68 -6.37
CA TYR A 69 1.64 11.96 -6.18
C TYR A 69 2.00 11.79 -4.71
N ASN A 70 1.88 12.85 -3.91
CA ASN A 70 2.15 12.81 -2.48
C ASN A 70 1.15 11.90 -1.74
N ILE A 71 -0.11 11.89 -2.18
CA ILE A 71 -1.14 11.00 -1.63
C ILE A 71 -0.80 9.54 -1.94
N LEU A 72 -0.45 9.20 -3.18
CA LEU A 72 -0.04 7.86 -3.57
C LEU A 72 1.18 7.39 -2.77
N ARG A 73 2.18 8.25 -2.60
CA ARG A 73 3.36 7.96 -1.77
C ARG A 73 3.00 7.73 -0.30
N GLY A 74 2.09 8.55 0.25
CA GLY A 74 1.59 8.40 1.62
C GLY A 74 0.82 7.09 1.82
N VAL A 75 -0.10 6.76 0.92
CA VAL A 75 -0.87 5.51 0.94
C VAL A 75 0.05 4.30 0.81
N GLY A 76 1.05 4.36 -0.08
CA GLY A 76 2.04 3.29 -0.23
C GLY A 76 2.84 3.02 1.04
N LYS A 77 3.30 4.06 1.75
CA LYS A 77 3.98 3.90 3.05
C LYS A 77 3.04 3.38 4.14
N LEU A 78 1.80 3.85 4.18
CA LEU A 78 0.80 3.37 5.13
C LEU A 78 0.45 1.89 4.88
N ALA A 79 0.42 1.46 3.61
CA ALA A 79 0.13 0.08 3.23
C ALA A 79 1.12 -0.92 3.85
N VAL A 80 2.40 -0.56 3.99
CA VAL A 80 3.39 -1.43 4.65
C VAL A 80 2.99 -1.70 6.10
N ILE A 81 2.59 -0.65 6.83
CA ILE A 81 2.19 -0.75 8.24
C ILE A 81 0.92 -1.58 8.37
N ILE A 82 -0.12 -1.25 7.59
CA ILE A 82 -1.41 -1.96 7.65
C ILE A 82 -1.25 -3.45 7.31
N ASN A 83 -0.52 -3.79 6.25
CA ASN A 83 -0.28 -5.20 5.92
C ASN A 83 0.49 -5.94 7.02
N ALA A 84 1.43 -5.28 7.71
CA ALA A 84 2.12 -5.88 8.86
C ALA A 84 1.14 -6.26 9.98
N PHE A 85 0.21 -5.36 10.32
CA PHE A 85 -0.85 -5.62 11.30
C PHE A 85 -1.84 -6.68 10.83
N VAL A 86 -2.20 -6.69 9.54
CA VAL A 86 -3.09 -7.72 8.97
C VAL A 86 -2.45 -9.12 9.08
N ILE A 87 -1.16 -9.23 8.77
CA ILE A 87 -0.45 -10.51 8.86
C ILE A 87 -0.26 -10.94 10.33
N SER A 88 0.00 -10.01 11.26
CA SER A 88 0.27 -10.39 12.65
C SER A 88 -0.98 -10.63 13.49
N PHE A 89 -2.02 -9.79 13.35
CA PHE A 89 -3.20 -9.82 14.23
C PHE A 89 -4.40 -10.55 13.65
N THR A 90 -4.73 -10.35 12.37
CA THR A 90 -5.90 -11.00 11.76
C THR A 90 -5.58 -12.38 11.19
N SER A 91 -4.36 -12.62 10.71
CA SER A 91 -3.95 -13.95 10.27
C SER A 91 -3.55 -14.86 11.44
N ASP A 92 -3.84 -16.15 11.32
CA ASP A 92 -3.36 -17.20 12.24
C ASP A 92 -1.90 -17.60 11.95
N PHE A 93 -1.17 -16.82 11.14
CA PHE A 93 0.24 -17.09 10.80
C PHE A 93 1.16 -17.11 12.03
N ILE A 94 1.15 -16.04 12.84
CA ILE A 94 2.05 -15.91 14.01
C ILE A 94 1.77 -16.98 15.07
N PRO A 95 0.52 -17.23 15.51
CA PRO A 95 0.24 -18.29 16.47
C PRO A 95 0.68 -19.68 16.01
N ARG A 96 0.50 -20.00 14.71
CA ARG A 96 0.94 -21.28 14.14
C ARG A 96 2.47 -21.40 14.15
N LEU A 97 3.17 -20.30 13.83
CA LEU A 97 4.62 -20.24 13.86
C LEU A 97 5.17 -20.44 15.28
N VAL A 98 4.59 -19.73 16.26
CA VAL A 98 4.96 -19.86 17.68
C VAL A 98 4.72 -21.29 18.17
N TYR A 99 3.56 -21.88 17.86
CA TYR A 99 3.27 -23.28 18.22
C TYR A 99 4.32 -24.25 17.64
N LEU A 100 4.64 -24.09 16.36
CA LEU A 100 5.60 -24.95 15.65
C LEU A 100 7.00 -24.90 16.29
N TYR A 101 7.47 -23.72 16.67
CA TYR A 101 8.85 -23.55 17.18
C TYR A 101 8.98 -23.73 18.70
N MET A 102 7.97 -23.35 19.48
CA MET A 102 8.06 -23.37 20.96
C MET A 102 7.39 -24.59 21.60
N TYR A 103 6.33 -25.14 20.99
CA TYR A 103 5.47 -26.14 21.64
C TYR A 103 5.46 -27.50 20.94
N SER A 104 5.74 -27.54 19.62
CA SER A 104 5.73 -28.79 18.86
C SER A 104 7.03 -29.58 19.08
N GLN A 105 6.94 -30.71 19.78
CA GLN A 105 8.08 -31.62 19.99
C GLN A 105 8.60 -32.24 18.69
N ASN A 106 7.71 -32.45 17.71
CA ASN A 106 8.03 -33.12 16.45
C ASN A 106 8.15 -32.16 15.25
N GLY A 107 8.03 -30.84 15.47
CA GLY A 107 7.98 -29.85 14.39
C GLY A 107 6.77 -30.01 13.46
N THR A 108 5.67 -30.60 13.95
CA THR A 108 4.42 -30.77 13.20
C THR A 108 3.31 -29.90 13.75
N MET A 109 2.29 -29.61 12.94
CA MET A 109 1.10 -28.87 13.36
C MET A 109 0.06 -29.74 14.09
N HIS A 110 0.39 -31.00 14.39
CA HIS A 110 -0.50 -31.88 15.13
C HIS A 110 -0.74 -31.32 16.54
N GLY A 111 -2.02 -31.25 16.95
CA GLY A 111 -2.41 -30.71 18.24
C GLY A 111 -2.59 -29.19 18.30
N PHE A 112 -2.31 -28.44 17.23
CA PHE A 112 -2.43 -26.96 17.24
C PHE A 112 -3.81 -26.47 17.69
N VAL A 113 -4.89 -27.05 17.13
CA VAL A 113 -6.27 -26.67 17.50
C VAL A 113 -6.55 -27.02 18.97
N ASN A 114 -6.04 -28.15 19.45
CA ASN A 114 -6.19 -28.56 20.84
C ASN A 114 -5.43 -27.64 21.81
N HIS A 115 -4.30 -27.09 21.39
CA HIS A 115 -3.50 -26.13 22.16
C HIS A 115 -4.12 -24.72 22.16
N THR A 116 -4.68 -24.29 21.03
CA THR A 116 -5.22 -22.92 20.86
C THR A 116 -6.58 -22.73 21.53
N LEU A 117 -7.30 -23.82 21.80
CA LEU A 117 -8.63 -23.79 22.40
C LEU A 117 -8.55 -23.92 23.92
N SER A 118 -8.96 -22.87 24.63
CA SER A 118 -9.13 -22.88 26.08
C SER A 118 -10.45 -23.57 26.48
N SER A 119 -10.44 -24.19 27.64
CA SER A 119 -11.61 -24.89 28.20
C SER A 119 -12.40 -23.96 29.12
N PHE A 120 -13.72 -23.99 29.01
CA PHE A 120 -14.65 -23.28 29.88
C PHE A 120 -15.65 -24.25 30.50
N ASN A 121 -15.84 -24.16 31.82
CA ASN A 121 -16.85 -24.96 32.51
C ASN A 121 -18.22 -24.29 32.37
N VAL A 122 -19.20 -25.02 31.85
CA VAL A 122 -20.56 -24.50 31.59
C VAL A 122 -21.25 -24.09 32.90
N SER A 123 -20.86 -24.64 34.05
CA SER A 123 -21.41 -24.22 35.35
C SER A 123 -21.03 -22.79 35.76
N ASP A 124 -19.98 -22.19 35.17
CA ASP A 124 -19.48 -20.85 35.53
C ASP A 124 -20.16 -19.70 34.75
N PHE A 125 -21.25 -19.98 34.01
CA PHE A 125 -22.03 -18.92 33.37
C PHE A 125 -22.65 -17.96 34.39
N GLN A 126 -22.63 -16.66 34.09
CA GLN A 126 -23.35 -15.67 34.89
C GLN A 126 -24.86 -15.87 34.75
N ASN A 127 -25.61 -15.61 35.82
CA ASN A 127 -27.06 -15.78 35.83
C ASN A 127 -27.72 -15.07 34.63
N GLY A 128 -28.44 -15.83 33.80
CA GLY A 128 -29.14 -15.33 32.61
C GLY A 128 -28.29 -15.18 31.34
N THR A 129 -27.01 -15.57 31.36
CA THR A 129 -26.14 -15.58 30.15
C THR A 129 -25.97 -16.95 29.51
N ALA A 130 -26.49 -18.00 30.15
CA ALA A 130 -26.52 -19.35 29.60
C ALA A 130 -27.39 -19.40 28.32
N PRO A 131 -27.11 -20.31 27.38
CA PRO A 131 -27.93 -20.49 26.19
C PRO A 131 -29.37 -20.89 26.56
N ASN A 132 -30.36 -20.14 26.09
CA ASN A 132 -31.78 -20.36 26.41
C ASN A 132 -32.31 -21.69 25.83
N ASP A 133 -31.89 -22.02 24.61
CA ASP A 133 -32.27 -23.23 23.89
C ASP A 133 -31.00 -24.01 23.52
N PRO A 134 -30.43 -24.81 24.43
CA PRO A 134 -29.31 -25.67 24.09
C PRO A 134 -29.75 -26.71 23.05
N LEU A 135 -28.96 -26.85 21.98
CA LEU A 135 -29.17 -27.91 21.00
C LEU A 135 -29.05 -29.27 21.70
N ASP A 136 -30.01 -30.18 21.50
CA ASP A 136 -29.95 -31.52 22.07
C ASP A 136 -28.98 -32.39 21.27
N LEU A 137 -27.75 -32.52 21.76
CA LEU A 137 -26.73 -33.39 21.19
C LEU A 137 -26.86 -34.85 21.69
N GLY A 138 -27.86 -35.18 22.51
CA GLY A 138 -28.03 -36.52 23.11
C GLY A 138 -27.12 -36.81 24.30
N TYR A 139 -26.39 -35.80 24.81
CA TYR A 139 -25.58 -35.86 26.03
C TYR A 139 -25.46 -34.46 26.66
N GLU A 140 -25.20 -34.41 27.96
CA GLU A 140 -24.99 -33.16 28.69
C GLU A 140 -23.60 -32.56 28.42
N VAL A 141 -23.56 -31.30 27.98
CA VAL A 141 -22.30 -30.58 27.73
C VAL A 141 -21.80 -29.95 29.02
N GLN A 142 -20.72 -30.51 29.58
CA GLN A 142 -20.09 -30.02 30.82
C GLN A 142 -19.00 -28.96 30.56
N ILE A 143 -18.24 -29.12 29.47
CA ILE A 143 -17.13 -28.23 29.11
C ILE A 143 -17.30 -27.78 27.67
N CYS A 144 -17.20 -26.47 27.43
CA CYS A 144 -17.12 -25.91 26.09
C CYS A 144 -15.72 -25.34 25.84
N ARG A 145 -15.37 -25.11 24.57
CA ARG A 145 -14.06 -24.59 24.17
C ARG A 145 -14.20 -23.33 23.36
N TYR A 146 -13.32 -22.36 23.61
CA TYR A 146 -13.31 -21.08 22.91
C TYR A 146 -11.89 -20.71 22.48
N LYS A 147 -11.78 -19.83 21.47
CA LYS A 147 -10.49 -19.39 20.93
C LYS A 147 -9.95 -18.25 21.78
N ASP A 148 -9.20 -18.58 22.83
CA ASP A 148 -8.44 -17.62 23.63
C ASP A 148 -7.31 -18.32 24.40
N TYR A 149 -6.30 -17.57 24.82
CA TYR A 149 -5.16 -18.10 25.59
C TYR A 149 -5.35 -17.84 27.08
N ARG A 150 -6.15 -18.70 27.72
CA ARG A 150 -6.49 -18.61 29.14
C ARG A 150 -6.23 -19.90 29.87
N GLU A 151 -5.91 -19.78 31.15
CA GLU A 151 -5.70 -20.92 32.03
C GLU A 151 -6.99 -21.74 32.21
N PRO A 152 -6.89 -23.07 32.29
CA PRO A 152 -8.05 -23.94 32.38
C PRO A 152 -8.75 -23.84 33.74
N PRO A 153 -10.01 -24.29 33.84
CA PRO A 153 -10.83 -24.12 35.06
C PRO A 153 -10.34 -24.93 36.27
N TRP A 154 -9.49 -25.94 36.06
CA TRP A 154 -8.89 -26.76 37.12
C TRP A 154 -7.55 -26.20 37.63
N SER A 155 -7.06 -25.08 37.08
CA SER A 155 -5.88 -24.39 37.59
C SER A 155 -6.21 -23.49 38.78
N GLU A 156 -5.20 -23.12 39.57
CA GLU A 156 -5.35 -22.20 40.71
C GLU A 156 -5.85 -20.80 40.27
N HIS A 157 -5.41 -20.36 39.09
CA HIS A 157 -5.79 -19.08 38.47
C HIS A 157 -6.79 -19.29 37.32
N LYS A 158 -8.00 -19.78 37.66
CA LYS A 158 -9.03 -20.08 36.66
C LYS A 158 -9.35 -18.89 35.74
N TYR A 159 -9.39 -19.14 34.43
CA TYR A 159 -9.76 -18.17 33.39
C TYR A 159 -8.87 -16.94 33.26
N ASP A 160 -7.75 -16.90 33.96
CA ASP A 160 -6.79 -15.80 33.87
C ASP A 160 -5.97 -15.88 32.57
N ILE A 161 -5.36 -14.76 32.18
CA ILE A 161 -4.56 -14.70 30.94
C ILE A 161 -3.31 -15.59 31.10
N SER A 162 -3.15 -16.55 30.20
CA SER A 162 -2.02 -17.47 30.25
C SER A 162 -0.72 -16.83 29.75
N LYS A 163 0.43 -17.43 30.09
CA LYS A 163 1.75 -17.01 29.58
C LYS A 163 1.83 -17.09 28.05
N ASP A 164 1.11 -18.04 27.46
CA ASP A 164 1.05 -18.25 26.01
C ASP A 164 0.47 -17.04 25.28
N PHE A 165 -0.50 -16.35 25.90
CA PHE A 165 -1.06 -15.10 25.36
C PHE A 165 0.04 -14.06 25.16
N TRP A 166 0.86 -13.84 26.19
CA TRP A 166 1.94 -12.86 26.17
C TRP A 166 3.06 -13.24 25.21
N ALA A 167 3.39 -14.53 25.12
CA ALA A 167 4.37 -15.03 24.15
C ALA A 167 3.92 -14.78 22.70
N VAL A 168 2.66 -15.11 22.38
CA VAL A 168 2.09 -14.87 21.05
C VAL A 168 1.98 -13.36 20.77
N LEU A 169 1.56 -12.55 21.74
CA LEU A 169 1.48 -11.10 21.59
C LEU A 169 2.85 -10.46 21.34
N ALA A 170 3.87 -10.87 22.09
CA ALA A 170 5.24 -10.41 21.90
C ALA A 170 5.76 -10.78 20.50
N ALA A 171 5.51 -12.02 20.05
CA ALA A 171 5.87 -12.46 18.71
C ALA A 171 5.15 -11.64 17.61
N ARG A 172 3.87 -11.30 17.80
CA ARG A 172 3.10 -10.45 16.88
C ARG A 172 3.72 -9.06 16.76
N LEU A 173 4.05 -8.42 17.87
CA LEU A 173 4.65 -7.09 17.89
C LEU A 173 6.06 -7.10 17.29
N ALA A 174 6.88 -8.10 17.64
CA ALA A 174 8.21 -8.29 17.08
C ALA A 174 8.16 -8.47 15.55
N PHE A 175 7.21 -9.26 15.05
CA PHE A 175 6.99 -9.43 13.62
C PHE A 175 6.66 -8.11 12.94
N VAL A 176 5.75 -7.30 13.50
CA VAL A 176 5.39 -5.98 12.93
C VAL A 176 6.62 -5.09 12.82
N ILE A 177 7.44 -5.01 13.86
CA ILE A 177 8.66 -4.19 13.87
C ILE A 177 9.64 -4.66 12.79
N VAL A 178 9.92 -5.97 12.72
CA VAL A 178 10.87 -6.53 11.75
C VAL A 178 10.37 -6.35 10.32
N PHE A 179 9.10 -6.70 10.07
CA PHE A 179 8.48 -6.59 8.75
C PHE A 179 8.46 -5.14 8.27
N GLN A 180 8.05 -4.21 9.12
CA GLN A 180 7.98 -2.79 8.78
C GLN A 180 9.36 -2.23 8.43
N ASN A 181 10.38 -2.46 9.27
CA ASN A 181 11.73 -1.96 9.01
C ASN A 181 12.33 -2.57 7.74
N LEU A 182 12.17 -3.88 7.53
CA LEU A 182 12.71 -4.57 6.37
C LEU A 182 12.06 -4.08 5.07
N VAL A 183 10.72 -3.99 5.03
CA VAL A 183 10.00 -3.59 3.81
C VAL A 183 10.21 -2.10 3.50
N MET A 184 10.23 -1.23 4.52
CA MET A 184 10.54 0.19 4.31
C MET A 184 11.96 0.37 3.77
N PHE A 185 12.94 -0.35 4.34
CA PHE A 185 14.32 -0.32 3.85
C PHE A 185 14.42 -0.81 2.41
N MET A 186 13.74 -1.90 2.06
CA MET A 186 13.73 -2.43 0.70
C MET A 186 13.05 -1.45 -0.28
N SER A 187 11.99 -0.75 0.13
CA SER A 187 11.35 0.28 -0.69
C SER A 187 12.31 1.44 -0.96
N ASP A 188 12.97 1.96 0.08
CA ASP A 188 13.91 3.08 -0.06
C ASP A 188 15.16 2.65 -0.87
N PHE A 189 15.57 1.38 -0.75
CA PHE A 189 16.66 0.81 -1.56
C PHE A 189 16.29 0.74 -3.05
N VAL A 190 15.06 0.32 -3.38
CA VAL A 190 14.60 0.30 -4.78
C VAL A 190 14.54 1.71 -5.35
N ASP A 191 14.02 2.68 -4.59
CA ASP A 191 14.01 4.09 -4.99
C ASP A 191 15.44 4.64 -5.20
N TRP A 192 16.43 4.16 -4.44
CA TRP A 192 17.84 4.54 -4.63
C TRP A 192 18.49 3.91 -5.88
N VAL A 193 18.12 2.68 -6.22
CA VAL A 193 18.70 1.95 -7.37
C VAL A 193 18.16 2.48 -8.70
N ILE A 194 16.88 2.85 -8.75
CA ILE A 194 16.23 3.29 -9.99
C ILE A 194 16.44 4.79 -10.17
N PRO A 195 17.17 5.25 -11.21
CA PRO A 195 17.34 6.67 -11.45
C PRO A 195 16.01 7.31 -11.90
N ASP A 196 15.63 8.42 -11.27
CA ASP A 196 14.39 9.15 -11.56
C ASP A 196 14.28 9.65 -13.01
N ILE A 197 15.42 9.92 -13.66
CA ILE A 197 15.47 10.43 -15.04
C ILE A 197 16.12 9.39 -15.96
N PRO A 198 15.44 8.95 -17.03
CA PRO A 198 16.01 8.01 -17.98
C PRO A 198 17.17 8.64 -18.78
N LYS A 199 18.18 7.82 -19.09
CA LYS A 199 19.41 8.27 -19.78
C LYS A 199 19.13 8.92 -21.14
N ASP A 200 18.18 8.38 -21.89
CA ASP A 200 17.85 8.87 -23.24
C ASP A 200 17.34 10.31 -23.21
N ILE A 201 16.45 10.63 -22.26
CA ILE A 201 15.92 11.99 -22.09
C ILE A 201 17.00 12.92 -21.56
N SER A 202 17.84 12.47 -20.62
CA SER A 202 18.98 13.26 -20.15
C SER A 202 19.93 13.63 -21.29
N GLN A 203 20.23 12.68 -22.17
CA GLN A 203 21.05 12.92 -23.36
C GLN A 203 20.36 13.83 -24.37
N GLN A 204 19.05 13.66 -24.60
CA GLN A 204 18.30 14.51 -25.52
C GLN A 204 18.26 15.96 -25.01
N VAL A 205 17.94 16.18 -23.74
CA VAL A 205 17.97 17.50 -23.10
C VAL A 205 19.37 18.11 -23.17
N HIS A 206 20.42 17.31 -23.02
CA HIS A 206 21.79 17.77 -23.18
C HIS A 206 22.10 18.19 -24.62
N LYS A 207 21.71 17.38 -25.62
CA LYS A 207 21.87 17.70 -27.04
C LYS A 207 21.12 18.98 -27.43
N GLU A 208 19.87 19.11 -26.99
CA GLU A 208 19.05 20.32 -27.24
C GLU A 208 19.67 21.57 -26.59
N LYS A 209 20.24 21.45 -25.39
CA LYS A 209 20.98 22.54 -24.73
C LYS A 209 22.24 22.94 -25.50
N VAL A 210 23.04 21.97 -25.95
CA VAL A 210 24.27 22.23 -26.72
C VAL A 210 23.92 22.91 -28.05
N LEU A 211 22.93 22.39 -28.77
CA LEU A 211 22.48 22.98 -30.03
C LEU A 211 21.94 24.41 -29.83
N MET A 212 21.18 24.65 -28.76
CA MET A 212 20.67 25.98 -28.43
C MET A 212 21.80 26.98 -28.15
N VAL A 213 22.82 26.58 -27.38
CA VAL A 213 23.99 27.42 -27.09
C VAL A 213 24.79 27.72 -28.36
N GLU A 214 25.00 26.73 -29.23
CA GLU A 214 25.71 26.92 -30.50
C GLU A 214 24.98 27.92 -31.42
N LEU A 215 23.65 27.78 -31.55
CA LEU A 215 22.82 28.71 -32.32
C LEU A 215 22.88 30.14 -31.76
N PHE A 216 22.81 30.27 -30.43
CA PHE A 216 22.90 31.57 -29.76
C PHE A 216 24.25 32.25 -30.00
N MET A 217 25.37 31.53 -29.86
CA MET A 217 26.71 32.06 -30.09
C MET A 217 26.91 32.50 -31.55
N ARG A 218 26.37 31.75 -32.51
CA ARG A 218 26.43 32.09 -33.94
C ARG A 218 25.63 33.36 -34.26
N GLU A 219 24.48 33.54 -33.63
CA GLU A 219 23.66 34.74 -33.79
C GLU A 219 24.35 35.98 -33.21
N GLU A 220 24.95 35.87 -32.02
CA GLU A 220 25.73 36.95 -31.40
C GLU A 220 26.95 37.32 -32.25
N GLN A 221 27.71 36.35 -32.75
CA GLN A 221 28.81 36.60 -33.69
C GLN A 221 28.36 37.34 -34.95
N GLY A 222 27.20 36.97 -35.51
CA GLY A 222 26.62 37.65 -36.67
C GLY A 222 26.23 39.10 -36.37
N LYS A 223 25.62 39.37 -35.22
CA LYS A 223 25.30 40.74 -34.77
C LYS A 223 26.56 41.58 -34.56
N GLN A 224 27.60 40.99 -33.99
CA GLN A 224 28.85 41.70 -33.72
C GLN A 224 29.59 42.07 -35.01
N GLN A 225 29.64 41.16 -35.99
CA GLN A 225 30.18 41.46 -37.32
C GLN A 225 29.39 42.57 -38.03
N LEU A 226 28.06 42.58 -37.92
CA LEU A 226 27.22 43.64 -38.47
C LEU A 226 27.51 45.00 -37.84
N LEU A 227 27.67 45.04 -36.51
CA LEU A 227 28.03 46.25 -35.76
C LEU A 227 29.40 46.79 -36.20
N ASP A 228 30.41 45.92 -36.26
CA ASP A 228 31.76 46.32 -36.71
C ASP A 228 31.74 46.87 -38.14
N THR A 229 30.98 46.23 -39.03
CA THR A 229 30.82 46.69 -40.42
C THR A 229 30.12 48.05 -40.49
N TRP A 230 29.14 48.30 -39.61
CA TRP A 230 28.44 49.58 -39.51
C TRP A 230 29.37 50.69 -39.01
N MET A 231 30.10 50.42 -37.93
CA MET A 231 31.08 51.34 -37.34
C MET A 231 32.18 51.70 -38.34
N ASP A 232 32.69 50.73 -39.11
CA ASP A 232 33.71 50.99 -40.16
C ASP A 232 33.15 51.81 -41.33
N LYS A 233 31.84 51.71 -41.61
CA LYS A 233 31.15 52.48 -42.64
C LYS A 233 30.91 53.93 -42.21
N ASP A 234 30.55 54.15 -40.96
CA ASP A 234 30.42 55.51 -40.39
C ASP A 234 31.79 56.19 -40.31
N ARG A 235 32.85 55.47 -39.92
CA ARG A 235 34.22 56.00 -39.87
C ARG A 235 34.80 56.38 -41.24
N LYS A 236 34.21 55.90 -42.34
CA LYS A 236 34.58 56.28 -43.72
C LYS A 236 33.75 57.44 -44.29
N LYS A 237 32.74 57.91 -43.55
CA LYS A 237 31.86 59.03 -43.96
C LYS A 237 32.28 60.38 -43.37
N ASP A 238 33.06 60.38 -42.29
CA ASP A 238 33.75 61.55 -41.74
C ASP A 238 35.12 61.76 -42.42
#